data_AF-A0ABD2PUH2-F1
#
_entry.id   AF-A0ABD2PUH2-F1
#
_cell.length_a   1.000
_cell.length_b   1.000
_cell.length_c   1.000
_cell.angle_alpha   90.00
_cell.angle_beta   90.00
_cell.angle_gamma   90.00
#
_symmetry.space_group_name_H-M   'P 1'
#
loop_
_entity.id
_entity.type
_entity.pdbx_description
1 polymer ?
#
loop_
_entity_poly.entity_id
_entity_poly.type
_entity_poly.pdbx_seq_one_letter_code
_entity_poly.pdbx_strand_id
1 'polypeptide(L)'
;MEQVSVIKNKTKIYKNSKVSFVMFSCAALMCFILSQPSNIGKAKIVNSTWAPLCDGYVFVLGNATLPGLPSLNLPIVDSRRNLVFKTSSTILHMHKYFGHKYDFFLKADDDTYVLVNNLRYFMRDLDPEKKTIAGRHAKVID
;
A
#
# COMPACT_ATOMS: atom_id res chain seq x y z
N MET A 1 7.33 -17.33 -11.50
CA MET A 1 7.98 -16.13 -10.94
C MET A 1 7.67 -14.99 -11.89
N GLU A 2 6.50 -14.38 -11.73
CA GLU A 2 6.00 -13.36 -12.66
C GLU A 2 6.28 -11.98 -12.08
N GLN A 3 6.79 -11.09 -12.92
CA GLN A 3 7.11 -9.71 -12.59
C GLN A 3 5.86 -9.00 -12.09
N VAL A 4 5.89 -8.52 -10.84
CA VAL A 4 4.84 -7.66 -10.30
C VAL A 4 4.81 -6.38 -11.12
N SER A 5 3.76 -6.19 -11.91
CA SER A 5 3.50 -4.95 -12.64
C SER A 5 3.01 -3.88 -11.66
N VAL A 6 3.96 -3.27 -10.93
CA VAL A 6 3.68 -2.08 -10.13
C VAL A 6 3.35 -0.94 -11.08
N ILE A 7 2.11 -0.45 -11.02
CA ILE A 7 1.64 0.65 -11.85
C ILE A 7 2.36 1.93 -11.37
N LYS A 8 3.24 2.47 -12.23
CA LYS A 8 3.83 3.80 -12.04
C LYS A 8 2.77 4.82 -12.40
N ASN A 9 2.27 5.57 -11.42
CA ASN A 9 1.34 6.66 -11.71
C ASN A 9 2.11 7.89 -12.25
N LYS A 10 1.75 8.34 -13.45
CA LYS A 10 2.14 9.67 -13.95
C LYS A 10 1.26 10.68 -13.25
N THR A 11 1.82 11.44 -12.31
CA THR A 11 1.15 12.52 -11.59
C THR A 11 0.55 13.53 -12.59
N LYS A 12 -0.78 13.65 -12.64
CA LYS A 12 -1.47 14.71 -13.37
C LYS A 12 -1.53 15.93 -12.47
N ILE A 13 -0.54 16.82 -12.61
CA ILE A 13 -0.43 18.04 -11.81
C ILE A 13 -1.52 19.03 -12.23
N TYR A 14 -2.49 19.28 -11.36
CA TYR A 14 -3.42 20.40 -11.50
C TYR A 14 -2.70 21.70 -11.13
N LYS A 15 -2.38 22.52 -12.14
CA LYS A 15 -1.80 23.85 -11.94
C LYS A 15 -2.91 24.83 -11.54
N ASN A 16 -3.00 25.16 -10.25
CA ASN A 16 -3.61 26.41 -9.80
C ASN A 16 -2.51 27.31 -9.21
N SER A 17 -2.36 28.47 -9.82
CA SER A 17 -1.33 29.48 -9.55
C SER A 17 -1.55 30.16 -8.18
N LYS A 18 -0.49 30.20 -7.37
CA LYS A 18 -0.36 30.81 -6.01
C LYS A 18 -0.56 29.89 -4.80
N VAL A 19 -0.16 28.63 -4.87
CA VAL A 19 0.27 27.87 -3.69
C VAL A 19 1.76 27.67 -3.80
N SER A 20 2.53 28.19 -2.84
CA SER A 20 3.96 27.91 -2.72
C SER A 20 4.14 26.39 -2.71
N PHE A 21 4.85 25.87 -3.70
CA PHE A 21 5.21 24.47 -3.78
C PHE A 21 6.27 24.23 -2.70
N VAL A 22 5.84 24.09 -1.45
CA VAL A 22 6.67 23.47 -0.43
C VAL A 22 6.91 22.08 -0.98
N MET A 23 8.12 21.87 -1.47
CA MET A 23 8.60 20.58 -1.93
C MET A 23 8.56 19.68 -0.69
N PHE A 24 7.42 19.01 -0.48
CA PHE A 24 7.31 17.95 0.51
C PHE A 24 8.49 17.03 0.24
N SER A 25 9.29 16.72 1.26
CA SER A 25 10.23 15.61 1.21
C SER A 25 9.49 14.45 0.55
N CYS A 26 9.93 14.05 -0.64
CA CYS A 26 9.11 13.23 -1.55
C CYS A 26 9.26 11.76 -1.16
N ALA A 27 8.95 11.44 0.09
CA ALA A 27 9.04 10.09 0.60
C ALA A 27 8.10 9.18 -0.19
N ALA A 28 8.67 8.18 -0.85
CA ALA A 28 7.96 7.28 -1.73
C ALA A 28 7.17 6.24 -0.91
N LEU A 29 5.87 6.15 -1.18
CA LEU A 29 4.92 5.32 -0.46
C LEU A 29 4.51 4.09 -1.29
N MET A 30 4.79 2.90 -0.77
CA MET A 30 4.28 1.63 -1.30
C MET A 30 3.07 1.14 -0.48
N CYS A 31 1.94 0.92 -1.12
CA CYS A 31 0.71 0.45 -0.49
C CYS A 31 0.45 -1.03 -0.85
N PHE A 32 0.44 -1.92 0.13
CA PHE A 32 0.02 -3.30 -0.08
C PHE A 32 -1.32 -3.57 0.60
N ILE A 33 -2.30 -3.95 -0.21
CA ILE A 33 -3.69 -4.11 0.22
C ILE A 33 -3.98 -5.61 0.31
N LEU A 34 -4.28 -6.11 1.50
CA LEU A 34 -4.71 -7.50 1.66
C LEU A 34 -6.13 -7.67 1.10
N SER A 35 -6.30 -8.61 0.18
CA SER A 35 -7.59 -8.93 -0.45
C SER A 35 -7.74 -10.43 -0.63
N GLN A 36 -8.93 -10.89 -1.01
CA GLN A 36 -9.19 -12.28 -1.40
C GLN A 36 -9.96 -12.31 -2.73
N PRO A 37 -9.98 -13.44 -3.45
CA PRO A 37 -10.67 -13.52 -4.75
C PRO A 37 -12.16 -13.17 -4.69
N SER A 38 -12.83 -13.53 -3.59
CA SER A 38 -14.24 -13.20 -3.34
C SER A 38 -14.51 -11.69 -3.18
N ASN A 39 -13.48 -10.88 -2.90
CA ASN A 39 -13.61 -9.44 -2.63
C ASN A 39 -13.26 -8.56 -3.86
N ILE A 40 -13.30 -9.10 -5.07
CA ILE A 40 -12.95 -8.35 -6.30
C ILE A 40 -13.71 -7.02 -6.45
N GLY A 41 -14.97 -6.94 -6.01
CA GLY A 41 -15.75 -5.71 -6.03
C GLY A 41 -15.14 -4.61 -5.17
N LYS A 42 -14.71 -4.96 -3.94
CA LYS A 42 -14.04 -4.03 -3.03
C LYS A 42 -12.68 -3.60 -3.58
N ALA A 43 -11.89 -4.54 -4.08
CA ALA A 43 -10.60 -4.26 -4.68
C ALA A 43 -10.70 -3.31 -5.88
N LYS A 44 -11.74 -3.44 -6.72
CA LYS A 44 -12.01 -2.49 -7.81
C LYS A 44 -12.29 -1.08 -7.30
N ILE A 45 -13.05 -0.93 -6.22
CA ILE A 45 -13.33 0.38 -5.62
C ILE A 45 -12.03 1.01 -5.10
N VAL A 46 -11.23 0.26 -4.34
CA VAL A 46 -9.91 0.71 -3.84
C VAL A 46 -9.01 1.13 -5.01
N ASN A 47 -8.96 0.35 -6.09
CA ASN A 47 -8.19 0.63 -7.29
C ASN A 47 -8.67 1.87 -8.07
N SER A 48 -9.97 2.17 -8.02
CA SER A 48 -10.54 3.37 -8.68
C SER A 48 -10.48 4.63 -7.82
N THR A 49 -10.07 4.52 -6.55
CA THR A 49 -10.12 5.62 -5.57
C THR A 49 -8.73 5.96 -5.03
N TRP A 50 -8.38 5.52 -3.83
CA TRP A 50 -7.23 6.03 -3.10
C TRP A 50 -5.92 5.31 -3.42
N ALA A 51 -5.95 4.03 -3.80
CA ALA A 51 -4.71 3.26 -4.01
C ALA A 51 -3.80 3.85 -5.11
N PRO A 52 -4.32 4.36 -6.25
CA PRO A 52 -3.48 5.04 -7.23
C PRO A 52 -2.77 6.29 -6.70
N LEU A 53 -3.21 6.90 -5.60
CA LEU A 53 -2.54 8.08 -5.04
C LEU A 53 -1.22 7.73 -4.32
N CYS A 54 -0.97 6.44 -4.05
CA CYS A 54 0.33 5.93 -3.61
C CYS A 54 1.36 5.94 -4.76
N ASP A 55 2.66 5.94 -4.44
CA ASP A 55 3.73 5.91 -5.46
C ASP A 55 3.88 4.51 -6.09
N GLY A 56 3.46 3.48 -5.35
CA GLY A 56 3.23 2.12 -5.85
C GLY A 56 2.16 1.44 -5.03
N TYR A 57 1.42 0.51 -5.64
CA TYR A 57 0.45 -0.29 -4.91
C TYR A 57 0.22 -1.68 -5.52
N VAL A 58 -0.17 -2.64 -4.68
CA VAL A 58 -0.57 -3.99 -5.09
C VAL A 58 -1.65 -4.56 -4.18
N PHE A 59 -2.49 -5.42 -4.74
CA PHE A 59 -3.39 -6.29 -3.99
C PHE A 59 -2.71 -7.62 -3.70
N VAL A 60 -2.68 -8.05 -2.45
CA VAL A 60 -2.03 -9.29 -2.01
C VAL A 60 -3.09 -10.36 -1.84
N LEU A 61 -2.91 -11.48 -2.54
CA LEU A 61 -3.83 -12.62 -2.56
C LEU A 61 -3.08 -13.93 -2.27
N GLY A 62 -3.80 -14.92 -1.76
CA GLY A 62 -3.30 -16.27 -1.59
C GLY A 62 -3.73 -17.19 -2.73
N ASN A 63 -2.78 -17.82 -3.42
CA ASN A 63 -2.99 -18.75 -4.53
C ASN A 63 -3.95 -18.23 -5.62
N ALA A 64 -3.96 -16.92 -5.86
CA ALA A 64 -4.88 -16.28 -6.80
C ALA A 64 -4.36 -14.91 -7.28
N THR A 65 -4.99 -14.40 -8.34
CA THR A 65 -4.83 -13.03 -8.83
C THR A 65 -6.20 -12.41 -9.05
N LEU A 66 -6.26 -11.08 -9.10
CA LEU A 66 -7.47 -10.35 -9.47
C LEU A 66 -7.35 -9.87 -10.92
N PRO A 67 -8.21 -10.35 -11.84
CA PRO A 67 -8.15 -9.93 -13.24
C PRO A 67 -8.23 -8.40 -13.39
N GLY A 68 -7.27 -7.83 -14.11
CA GLY A 68 -7.19 -6.39 -14.38
C GLY A 68 -6.74 -5.52 -13.19
N LEU A 69 -6.30 -6.12 -12.07
CA LEU A 69 -5.80 -5.40 -10.91
C LEU A 69 -4.35 -5.82 -10.60
N PRO A 70 -3.48 -4.88 -10.16
CA PRO A 70 -2.09 -5.20 -9.81
C PRO A 70 -2.09 -6.16 -8.61
N SER A 71 -1.70 -7.41 -8.85
CA SER A 71 -1.85 -8.49 -7.88
C SER A 71 -0.50 -9.11 -7.53
N LEU A 72 -0.25 -9.31 -6.24
CA LEU A 72 0.80 -10.15 -5.70
C LEU A 72 0.18 -11.48 -5.23
N ASN A 73 0.49 -12.56 -5.94
CA ASN A 73 0.09 -13.91 -5.56
C ASN A 73 1.13 -14.54 -4.63
N LEU A 74 0.70 -14.92 -3.43
CA LEU A 74 1.51 -15.67 -2.48
C LEU A 74 1.08 -17.15 -2.43
N PRO A 75 2.00 -18.10 -2.25
CA PRO A 75 1.69 -19.53 -2.14
C PRO A 75 1.07 -19.86 -0.76
N ILE A 76 -0.07 -19.25 -0.45
CA ILE A 76 -0.75 -19.28 0.86
C ILE A 76 -2.24 -19.47 0.61
N VAL A 77 -2.92 -20.25 1.47
CA VAL A 77 -4.37 -20.34 1.44
C VAL A 77 -4.98 -19.14 2.17
N ASP A 78 -5.82 -18.38 1.47
CA ASP A 78 -6.53 -17.25 2.06
C ASP A 78 -7.50 -17.73 3.15
N SER A 79 -7.24 -17.31 4.39
CA SER A 79 -8.10 -17.57 5.53
C SER A 79 -7.83 -16.54 6.63
N ARG A 80 -8.80 -16.34 7.52
CA ARG A 80 -8.63 -15.44 8.66
C ARG A 80 -7.50 -15.90 9.60
N ARG A 81 -7.28 -17.21 9.71
CA ARG A 81 -6.20 -17.81 10.51
C ARG A 81 -4.81 -17.56 9.91
N ASN A 82 -4.72 -17.43 8.58
CA ASN A 82 -3.46 -17.22 7.87
C ASN A 82 -3.11 -15.74 7.63
N LEU A 83 -3.89 -14.78 8.15
CA LEU A 83 -3.66 -13.35 7.92
C LEU A 83 -2.29 -12.89 8.41
N VAL A 84 -1.83 -13.40 9.56
CA VAL A 84 -0.49 -13.09 10.09
C VAL A 84 0.58 -13.59 9.13
N PHE A 85 0.48 -14.85 8.69
CA PHE A 85 1.44 -15.43 7.74
C PHE A 85 1.45 -14.67 6.41
N LYS A 86 0.26 -14.36 5.86
CA LYS A 86 0.12 -13.54 4.65
C LYS A 86 0.77 -12.17 4.80
N THR A 87 0.54 -11.50 5.93
CA THR A 87 1.14 -10.19 6.22
C THR A 87 2.65 -10.29 6.31
N SER A 88 3.19 -11.23 7.09
CA SER A 88 4.63 -11.42 7.26
C SER A 88 5.32 -11.78 5.94
N SER A 89 4.75 -12.70 5.16
CA SER A 89 5.28 -13.06 3.83
C SER A 89 5.25 -11.88 2.87
N THR A 90 4.22 -11.03 2.94
CA THR A 90 4.15 -9.79 2.14
C THR A 90 5.26 -8.83 2.54
N ILE A 91 5.45 -8.58 3.83
CA ILE A 91 6.49 -7.65 4.32
C ILE A 91 7.87 -8.12 3.85
N LEU A 92 8.17 -9.43 3.96
CA LEU A 92 9.42 -10.00 3.47
C LEU A 92 9.59 -9.83 1.95
N HIS A 93 8.52 -10.04 1.18
CA HIS A 93 8.52 -9.80 -0.26
C HIS A 93 8.77 -8.32 -0.59
N MET A 94 8.08 -7.41 0.09
CA MET A 94 8.23 -5.97 -0.09
C MET A 94 9.65 -5.51 0.22
N HIS A 95 10.21 -5.93 1.36
CA HIS A 95 11.58 -5.62 1.72
C HIS A 95 12.58 -6.13 0.66
N LYS A 96 12.44 -7.39 0.22
CA LYS A 96 13.37 -8.01 -0.73
C LYS A 96 13.40 -7.33 -2.10
N TYR A 97 12.24 -6.92 -2.63
CA TYR A 97 12.15 -6.44 -4.02
C TYR A 97 11.91 -4.93 -4.16
N PHE A 98 11.42 -4.30 -3.10
CA PHE A 98 10.98 -2.90 -3.10
C PHE A 98 11.61 -2.07 -1.98
N GLY A 99 12.38 -2.67 -1.06
CA GLY A 99 12.99 -1.97 0.08
C GLY A 99 13.94 -0.83 -0.30
N HIS A 100 14.57 -0.89 -1.47
CA HIS A 100 15.42 0.19 -1.99
C HIS A 100 14.67 1.22 -2.86
N LYS A 101 13.37 1.01 -3.11
CA LYS A 101 12.57 1.81 -4.05
C LYS A 101 11.57 2.74 -3.35
N TYR A 102 11.23 2.43 -2.10
CA TYR A 102 10.21 3.14 -1.33
C TYR A 102 10.71 3.37 0.08
N ASP A 103 10.36 4.54 0.61
CA ASP A 103 10.74 4.99 1.94
C ASP A 103 9.78 4.47 3.01
N PHE A 104 8.49 4.39 2.66
CA PHE A 104 7.44 3.93 3.58
C PHE A 104 6.54 2.88 2.93
N PHE A 105 6.05 1.97 3.77
CA PHE A 105 5.15 0.89 3.37
C PHE A 105 3.86 0.96 4.18
N LEU A 106 2.72 1.00 3.50
CA LEU A 106 1.39 0.97 4.12
C LEU A 106 0.74 -0.39 3.90
N LYS A 107 0.41 -1.09 4.99
CA LYS A 107 -0.56 -2.18 4.99
C LYS A 107 -1.97 -1.59 5.04
N ALA A 108 -2.87 -2.04 4.16
CA ALA A 108 -4.30 -1.80 4.28
C ALA A 108 -5.09 -3.10 4.01
N ASP A 109 -6.36 -3.13 4.40
CA ASP A 109 -7.30 -4.18 4.01
C ASP A 109 -8.22 -3.65 2.89
N ASP A 110 -8.88 -4.54 2.14
CA ASP A 110 -9.72 -4.19 0.98
C ASP A 110 -11.00 -3.40 1.31
N ASP A 111 -11.33 -3.25 2.60
CA ASP A 111 -12.42 -2.45 3.14
C ASP A 111 -11.95 -1.14 3.81
N THR A 112 -10.67 -0.78 3.62
CA THR A 112 -10.08 0.46 4.16
C THR A 112 -10.15 1.60 3.13
N TYR A 113 -10.39 2.83 3.60
CA TYR A 113 -10.25 4.05 2.83
C TYR A 113 -9.15 4.96 3.42
N VAL A 114 -8.23 5.44 2.59
CA VAL A 114 -7.08 6.25 3.03
C VAL A 114 -7.11 7.62 2.35
N LEU A 115 -7.07 8.68 3.15
CA LEU A 115 -6.81 10.03 2.66
C LEU A 115 -5.30 10.21 2.42
N VAL A 116 -4.81 9.76 1.26
CA VAL A 116 -3.36 9.70 0.96
C VAL A 116 -2.66 11.05 1.09
N ASN A 117 -3.33 12.16 0.77
CA ASN A 117 -2.77 13.51 0.96
C ASN A 117 -2.51 13.83 2.45
N ASN A 118 -3.42 13.45 3.34
CA ASN A 118 -3.23 13.63 4.78
C ASN A 118 -2.14 12.70 5.31
N LEU A 119 -2.06 11.47 4.78
CA LEU A 119 -0.97 10.55 5.11
C LEU A 119 0.38 11.13 4.70
N ARG A 120 0.49 11.71 3.50
CA ARG A 120 1.73 12.39 3.05
C ARG A 120 2.07 13.59 3.93
N TYR A 121 1.07 14.36 4.35
CA TYR A 121 1.29 15.46 5.29
C TYR A 121 1.89 14.96 6.62
N PHE A 122 1.39 13.86 7.16
CA PHE A 122 1.95 13.20 8.35
C PHE A 122 3.37 12.67 8.13
N MET A 123 3.63 12.03 6.97
CA MET A 123 4.93 11.46 6.64
C MET A 123 6.03 12.50 6.43
N ARG A 124 5.67 13.75 6.07
CA ARG A 124 6.64 14.84 5.81
C ARG A 124 7.64 15.01 6.95
N ASP A 125 7.18 14.82 8.18
CA ASP A 125 7.94 15.08 9.39
C ASP A 125 8.64 13.81 9.92
N LEU A 126 8.56 12.69 9.19
CA LEU A 126 9.24 11.43 9.51
C LEU A 126 10.57 11.30 8.75
N ASP A 127 11.56 10.72 9.42
CA ASP A 127 12.84 10.35 8.83
C ASP A 127 12.79 8.88 8.37
N PRO A 128 12.91 8.59 7.07
CA PRO A 128 12.79 7.22 6.55
C PRO A 128 13.94 6.30 6.98
N GLU A 129 15.09 6.85 7.38
CA GLU A 129 16.21 6.06 7.91
C GLU A 129 15.99 5.64 9.37
N LYS A 130 15.00 6.24 10.05
CA LYS A 130 14.61 5.87 11.40
C LYS A 130 13.50 4.83 11.39
N LYS A 131 13.74 3.73 12.09
CA LYS A 131 12.76 2.65 12.32
C LYS A 131 11.50 3.23 12.96
N THR A 132 10.43 3.33 12.16
CA THR A 132 9.16 3.91 12.58
C THR A 132 8.03 2.97 12.21
N ILE A 133 7.13 2.70 13.16
CA ILE A 133 5.84 2.05 12.91
C ILE A 133 4.78 2.98 13.46
N ALA A 134 3.84 3.39 12.61
CA ALA A 134 2.74 4.28 12.96
C ALA A 134 1.40 3.60 12.67
N GLY A 135 0.41 3.84 13.52
CA GLY A 135 -0.92 3.29 13.38
C GLY A 135 -1.74 3.52 14.64
N ARG A 136 -2.96 2.96 14.67
CA ARG A 136 -3.77 2.97 15.89
C ARG A 136 -3.18 1.98 16.89
N HIS A 137 -2.71 2.49 18.02
CA HIS A 137 -2.34 1.64 19.15
C HIS A 137 -3.62 1.18 19.85
N ALA A 138 -4.03 -0.06 19.60
CA ALA A 138 -5.12 -0.68 20.34
C ALA A 138 -4.65 -0.93 21.77
N LYS A 139 -5.43 -0.47 22.76
CA LYS A 139 -5.18 -0.85 24.16
C LYS A 139 -5.49 -2.34 24.30
N VAL A 140 -4.56 -3.09 24.87
CA VAL A 140 -4.89 -4.40 25.42
C VAL A 140 -5.80 -4.12 26.62
N ILE A 141 -7.00 -4.69 26.60
CA ILE A 141 -7.87 -4.69 27.77
C ILE A 141 -7.45 -5.94 28.54
N ASP A 142 -6.74 -5.72 29.65
CA ASP A 142 -6.39 -6.75 30.61
C ASP A 142 -7.61 -7.18 31.44
#